data_AF-K3VH86-F1
#
_entry.id   AF-K3VH86-F1
#
_cell.length_a   1.000
_cell.length_b   1.000
_cell.length_c   1.000
_cell.angle_alpha   90.00
_cell.angle_beta   90.00
_cell.angle_gamma   90.00
#
_symmetry.space_group_name_H-M   'P 1'
#
loop_
_entity.id
_entity.type
_entity.pdbx_description
1 polymer ?
#
loop_
_entity_poly.entity_id
_entity_poly.type
_entity_poly.pdbx_seq_one_letter_code
_entity_poly.pdbx_strand_id
1 'polypeptide(L)' 'MATAAPTITITAPDGTQVPVLVFAAPTTVDEAIPAAEFFSQQLSAPASEPSSPTIPSF' A
#
# COMPACT_ATOMS: atom_id res chain seq x y z
N MET A 1 16.89 -9.36 24.36
CA MET A 1 17.91 -8.92 23.39
C MET A 1 17.16 -8.17 22.30
N ALA A 2 17.42 -6.87 22.12
CA ALA A 2 16.75 -6.10 21.06
C ALA A 2 17.45 -6.39 19.72
N THR A 3 16.71 -6.86 18.73
CA THR A 3 17.22 -7.05 17.38
C THR A 3 17.50 -5.67 16.77
N ALA A 4 18.75 -5.36 16.49
CA ALA A 4 19.11 -4.12 15.81
C ALA A 4 18.41 -4.05 14.44
N ALA A 5 17.85 -2.88 14.10
CA ALA A 5 17.21 -2.69 12.81
C ALA A 5 18.22 -2.88 11.66
N PRO A 6 17.86 -3.57 10.56
CA PRO A 6 18.75 -3.75 9.43
C PRO A 6 19.16 -2.39 8.86
N THR A 7 20.45 -2.22 8.60
CA THR A 7 21.04 -0.98 8.09
C THR A 7 21.79 -1.29 6.81
N ILE A 8 21.65 -0.43 5.79
CA ILE A 8 22.44 -0.46 4.56
C ILE A 8 23.30 0.80 4.48
N THR A 9 24.43 0.74 3.76
CA THR A 9 25.28 1.91 3.51
C THR A 9 25.17 2.30 2.05
N ILE A 10 24.87 3.58 1.79
CA ILE A 10 24.81 4.15 0.45
C ILE A 10 26.05 5.00 0.23
N THR A 11 26.74 4.79 -0.90
CA THR A 11 27.85 5.65 -1.34
C THR A 11 27.31 6.74 -2.25
N ALA A 12 27.45 8.00 -1.84
CA ALA A 12 27.07 9.16 -2.63
C ALA A 12 28.08 9.40 -3.79
N PRO A 13 27.70 10.17 -4.82
CA PRO A 13 28.55 10.41 -5.98
C PRO A 13 29.88 11.11 -5.67
N ASP A 14 29.95 11.82 -4.54
CA ASP A 14 31.15 12.47 -4.00
C ASP A 14 32.06 11.50 -3.20
N GLY A 15 31.66 10.23 -3.09
CA GLY A 15 32.37 9.19 -2.33
C GLY A 15 31.99 9.12 -0.84
N THR A 16 31.12 10.00 -0.35
CA THR A 16 30.66 9.98 1.04
C THR A 16 29.78 8.75 1.29
N GLN A 17 29.96 8.08 2.43
CA GLN A 17 29.12 6.95 2.83
C GLN A 17 28.09 7.36 3.88
N VAL A 18 26.83 6.98 3.67
CA VAL A 18 25.71 7.33 4.55
C VAL A 18 24.96 6.07 4.96
N PRO A 19 24.81 5.78 6.27
CA PRO A 19 23.99 4.67 6.74
C PRO A 19 22.50 5.01 6.63
N VAL A 20 21.71 4.05 6.14
CA VAL A 20 20.26 4.15 5.98
C VAL A 20 19.58 2.99 6.67
N LEU A 21 18.63 3.30 7.55
CA LEU A 21 17.80 2.30 8.22
C LEU A 21 16.80 1.69 7.24
N VAL A 22 16.74 0.36 7.21
CA VAL A 22 15.75 -0.37 6.42
C VAL A 22 14.55 -0.65 7.31
N PHE A 23 13.43 -0.03 6.97
CA PHE A 23 12.15 -0.38 7.55
C PHE A 23 11.46 -1.35 6.61
N ALA A 24 11.05 -2.51 7.12
CA ALA A 24 10.14 -3.36 6.38
C ALA A 24 8.86 -2.54 6.15
N ALA A 25 8.50 -2.33 4.88
CA ALA A 25 7.17 -1.81 4.58
C ALA A 25 6.16 -2.81 5.17
N PRO A 26 5.10 -2.35 5.85
CA PRO A 26 4.00 -3.24 6.19
C PRO A 26 3.48 -3.78 4.86
N THR A 27 3.78 -5.04 4.56
CA THR A 27 3.03 -5.77 3.56
C THR A 27 1.62 -5.79 4.11
N THR A 28 0.73 -4.96 3.55
CA THR A 28 -0.68 -5.30 3.61
C THR A 28 -0.72 -6.74 3.13
N VAL A 29 -1.23 -7.63 3.98
CA VAL A 29 -1.52 -9.00 3.56
C VAL A 29 -2.57 -8.82 2.48
N ASP A 30 -2.11 -8.63 1.25
CA ASP A 30 -2.94 -8.70 0.06
C ASP A 30 -3.25 -10.18 -0.02
N GLU A 31 -4.28 -10.57 0.72
CA GLU A 31 -4.83 -11.90 0.63
C GLU A 31 -5.30 -12.03 -0.81
N ALA A 32 -4.51 -12.73 -1.61
CA ALA A 32 -4.82 -13.01 -3.00
C ALA A 32 -6.05 -13.92 -3.02
N ILE A 33 -7.23 -13.31 -2.98
CA ILE A 33 -8.48 -14.05 -3.10
C ILE A 33 -8.69 -14.43 -4.57
N PRO A 34 -9.18 -15.65 -4.85
CA PRO A 34 -9.57 -16.02 -6.20
C PRO A 34 -10.58 -15.02 -6.77
N ALA A 35 -10.44 -14.70 -8.07
CA ALA A 35 -11.34 -13.76 -8.74
C ALA A 35 -12.83 -14.12 -8.55
N ALA A 36 -13.15 -15.42 -8.51
CA ALA A 36 -14.50 -15.90 -8.24
C ALA A 36 -15.05 -15.44 -6.87
N GLU A 37 -14.23 -15.43 -5.82
CA GLU A 37 -14.64 -14.95 -4.50
C GLU A 37 -14.80 -13.42 -4.45
N PHE A 38 -13.92 -12.68 -5.14
CA PHE A 38 -14.02 -11.23 -5.26
C PHE A 38 -15.34 -10.80 -5.94
N PHE A 39 -15.67 -11.40 -7.09
CA PHE A 39 -16.90 -11.05 -7.82
C PHE A 39 -18.17 -11.52 -7.10
N SER A 40 -18.12 -12.66 -6.39
CA SER A 40 -19.27 -13.14 -5.61
C SER A 40 -19.64 -12.19 -4.47
N GLN A 41 -18.64 -11.54 -3.85
CA GLN A 41 -18.86 -10.50 -2.85
C GLN A 41 -19.45 -9.22 -3.48
N GLN A 42 -18.97 -8.81 -4.67
CA GLN A 42 -19.54 -7.65 -5.37
C GLN A 42 -21.00 -7.86 -5.82
N LEU A 43 -21.37 -9.07 -6.25
CA LEU A 43 -22.75 -9.39 -6.63
C LEU A 43 -23.72 -9.42 -5.44
N SER A 44 -23.20 -9.55 -4.22
CA SER A 44 -23.99 -9.55 -2.98
C SER A 44 -24.10 -8.17 -2.33
N ALA A 45 -23.29 -7.19 -2.78
CA ALA A 45 -23.37 -5.83 -2.31
C ALA A 45 -24.59 -5.14 -2.96
N PRO A 46 -25.44 -4.42 -2.20
CA PRO A 46 -26.43 -3.54 -2.82
C PRO A 46 -25.68 -2.58 -3.73
N ALA A 47 -26.13 -2.45 -4.98
CA ALA A 47 -25.49 -1.62 -6.00
C ALA A 47 -25.16 -0.26 -5.38
N SER A 48 -23.87 0.06 -5.27
CA SER A 48 -23.42 1.39 -4.86
C SER A 48 -24.16 2.40 -5.72
N GLU A 49 -25.03 3.19 -5.09
CA GLU A 49 -25.74 4.26 -5.78
C GLU A 49 -24.68 5.14 -6.47
N PRO A 50 -24.82 5.44 -7.78
CA PRO A 50 -23.93 6.37 -8.42
C PRO A 50 -24.08 7.70 -7.67
N SER A 51 -23.01 8.15 -7.01
CA SER A 51 -22.99 9.48 -6.41
C SER A 51 -23.26 10.49 -7.52
N SER A 52 -24.50 11.00 -7.54
CA SER A 52 -24.93 11.99 -8.52
C SER A 52 -24.00 13.20 -8.40
N PRO A 53 -23.38 13.68 -9.50
CA PRO A 53 -22.60 14.90 -9.42
C PRO A 53 -23.55 16.04 -9.07
N THR A 54 -23.39 16.59 -7.86
CA THR A 54 -24.02 17.87 -7.50
C THR A 54 -23.32 18.95 -8.32
N ILE A 55 -23.95 19.37 -9.41
CA ILE A 55 -23.49 20.51 -10.22
C ILE A 55 -23.80 21.78 -9.41
N PRO A 56 -22.80 22.60 -9.02
CA PRO A 56 -23.09 23.91 -8.45
C PRO A 56 -23.65 24.81 -9.56
N SER A 57 -24.88 25.28 -9.41
CA SER A 57 -25.43 26.37 -10.23
C SER A 57 -24.71 27.67 -9.89
N PHE A 58 -24.15 28.33 -10.90
CA PHE A 58 -23.69 29.72 -10.86
C PHE A 58 -24.78 30.64 -11.41
#